data_AF-A0A520LDB4-F1
#
_entry.id   AF-A0A520LDB4-F1
#
_cell.length_a   1.000
_cell.length_b   1.000
_cell.length_c   1.000
_cell.angle_alpha   90.00
_cell.angle_beta   90.00
_cell.angle_gamma   90.00
#
_symmetry.space_group_name_H-M   'P 1'
#
loop_
_entity.id
_entity.type
_entity.pdbx_description
1 polymer ?
#
loop_
_entity_poly.entity_id
_entity_poly.type
_entity_poly.pdbx_seq_one_letter_code
_entity_poly.pdbx_strand_id
1 'polypeptide(L)'
;MKFIPTILTFALIANLFSAENAVSLQKPDAEGWINLFNGKDLTGWNGDPKVWRVKDGYISGEIDKLEGGNTFLIFEKPFSNYILELDVLLVGRKGNSGIQYRSKHSERGSNKWVVKGY
;
A
#
# COMPACT_ATOMS: atom_id res chain seq x y z
N MET A 1 -6.95 -45.04 52.31
CA MET A 1 -6.54 -43.64 52.57
C MET A 1 -5.21 -43.39 51.88
N LYS A 2 -5.21 -42.67 50.76
CA LYS A 2 -3.99 -42.21 50.06
C LYS A 2 -4.25 -40.78 49.56
N PHE A 3 -3.39 -39.86 49.98
CA PHE A 3 -3.40 -38.44 49.63
C PHE A 3 -2.98 -38.26 48.17
N ILE A 4 -3.66 -37.38 47.43
CA ILE A 4 -3.27 -36.93 46.08
C ILE A 4 -2.95 -35.44 46.19
N PRO A 5 -1.73 -34.96 45.87
CA PRO A 5 -1.47 -33.54 45.81
C PRO A 5 -1.90 -32.99 44.45
N THR A 6 -2.69 -31.93 44.47
CA THR A 6 -3.07 -31.15 43.28
C THR A 6 -1.85 -30.38 42.78
N ILE A 7 -1.32 -30.74 41.61
CA ILE A 7 -0.31 -29.93 40.92
C ILE A 7 -1.05 -28.86 40.12
N LEU A 8 -0.95 -27.60 40.57
CA LEU A 8 -1.40 -26.43 39.83
C LEU A 8 -0.48 -26.24 38.61
N THR A 9 -1.00 -26.47 37.40
CA THR A 9 -0.25 -26.18 36.16
C THR A 9 -0.54 -24.73 35.75
N PHE A 10 0.47 -23.87 35.80
CA PHE A 10 0.41 -22.51 35.25
C PHE A 10 0.63 -22.62 33.74
N ALA A 11 -0.43 -22.44 32.94
CA ALA A 11 -0.31 -22.40 31.48
C ALA A 11 0.26 -21.03 31.06
N LEU A 12 1.50 -21.05 30.57
CA LEU A 12 2.13 -19.89 29.94
C LEU A 12 1.47 -19.66 28.57
N ILE A 13 0.55 -18.70 28.50
CA ILE A 13 0.00 -18.22 27.23
C ILE A 13 1.07 -17.37 26.56
N ALA A 14 1.83 -17.96 25.64
CA ALA A 14 2.69 -17.20 24.75
C ALA A 14 1.81 -16.41 23.77
N ASN A 15 1.72 -15.09 23.98
CA ASN A 15 1.15 -14.19 22.98
C ASN A 15 2.01 -14.26 21.71
N LEU A 16 1.51 -14.94 20.67
CA LEU A 16 2.01 -14.76 19.31
C LEU A 16 1.70 -13.31 18.90
N PHE A 17 2.67 -12.42 19.07
CA PHE A 17 2.71 -11.23 18.25
C PHE A 17 2.88 -11.70 16.80
N SER A 18 1.81 -11.62 16.02
CA SER A 18 1.93 -11.68 14.57
C SER A 18 2.81 -10.51 14.17
N ALA A 19 4.02 -10.80 13.70
CA ALA A 19 4.80 -9.81 12.96
C ALA A 19 3.90 -9.34 11.82
N GLU A 20 3.54 -8.06 11.82
CA GLU A 20 2.90 -7.44 10.66
C GLU A 20 3.74 -7.81 9.45
N ASN A 21 3.13 -8.46 8.46
CA ASN A 21 3.80 -8.87 7.23
C ASN A 21 4.26 -7.59 6.52
N ALA A 22 5.45 -7.10 6.87
CA ALA A 22 6.07 -6.00 6.17
C ALA A 22 6.25 -6.44 4.73
N VAL A 23 5.48 -5.84 3.82
CA VAL A 23 5.59 -6.10 2.38
C VAL A 23 7.03 -5.86 1.99
N SER A 24 7.78 -6.91 1.64
CA SER A 24 9.16 -6.79 1.17
C SER A 24 9.15 -6.27 -0.26
N LEU A 25 10.04 -5.33 -0.56
CA LEU A 25 10.25 -4.95 -1.96
C LEU A 25 10.81 -6.15 -2.71
N GLN A 26 10.51 -6.23 -4.01
CA GLN A 26 11.23 -7.12 -4.89
C GLN A 26 12.71 -6.73 -4.90
N LYS A 27 13.59 -7.72 -5.06
CA LYS A 27 15.01 -7.44 -5.24
C LYS A 27 15.21 -6.66 -6.54
N PRO A 28 16.15 -5.71 -6.57
CA PRO A 28 16.52 -5.07 -7.82
C PRO A 28 16.93 -6.10 -8.87
N ASP A 29 16.65 -5.80 -10.15
CA ASP A 29 17.18 -6.58 -11.26
C ASP A 29 18.69 -6.33 -11.50
N ALA A 30 19.23 -6.88 -12.58
CA ALA A 30 20.66 -6.73 -12.92
C ALA A 30 21.08 -5.28 -13.21
N GLU A 31 20.12 -4.42 -13.56
CA GLU A 31 20.33 -3.00 -13.86
C GLU A 31 20.03 -2.11 -12.63
N GLY A 32 19.51 -2.70 -11.55
CA GLY A 32 19.20 -2.00 -10.31
C GLY A 32 17.77 -1.48 -10.23
N TRP A 33 16.88 -1.84 -11.16
CA TRP A 33 15.48 -1.44 -11.12
C TRP A 33 14.68 -2.29 -10.14
N ILE A 34 13.77 -1.63 -9.41
CA ILE A 34 12.82 -2.29 -8.52
C ILE A 34 11.42 -2.11 -9.10
N ASN A 35 10.75 -3.22 -9.40
CA ASN A 35 9.34 -3.19 -9.80
C ASN A 35 8.45 -2.81 -8.62
N LEU A 36 7.84 -1.64 -8.69
CA LEU A 36 6.89 -1.16 -7.67
C LEU A 36 5.51 -1.82 -7.80
N PHE A 37 5.16 -2.32 -8.98
CA PHE A 37 3.93 -3.04 -9.24
C PHE A 37 4.24 -4.49 -9.62
N ASN A 38 3.56 -5.44 -8.97
CA ASN A 38 3.81 -6.86 -9.13
C ASN A 38 3.02 -7.51 -10.30
N GLY A 39 2.25 -6.72 -11.05
CA GLY A 39 1.42 -7.20 -12.17
C GLY A 39 0.10 -7.86 -11.77
N LYS A 40 -0.17 -8.03 -10.47
CA LYS A 40 -1.26 -8.88 -9.96
C LYS A 40 -2.22 -8.13 -9.04
N ASP A 41 -1.69 -7.38 -8.10
CA ASP A 41 -2.46 -6.70 -7.07
C ASP A 41 -1.77 -5.41 -6.60
N LEU A 42 -2.39 -4.74 -5.64
CA LEU A 42 -1.92 -3.47 -5.08
C LEU A 42 -1.06 -3.68 -3.82
N THR A 43 -0.40 -4.84 -3.66
CA THR A 43 0.50 -5.08 -2.52
C THR A 43 1.59 -4.01 -2.46
N GLY A 44 1.73 -3.36 -1.29
CA GLY A 44 2.64 -2.23 -1.08
C GLY A 44 2.08 -0.86 -1.48
N TRP A 45 0.85 -0.81 -1.99
CA TRP A 45 0.12 0.41 -2.30
C TRP A 45 -1.10 0.57 -1.39
N ASN A 46 -1.41 1.81 -1.05
CA ASN A 46 -2.54 2.17 -0.21
C ASN A 46 -3.37 3.25 -0.92
N GLY A 47 -4.63 2.95 -1.18
CA GLY A 47 -5.55 3.81 -1.91
C GLY A 47 -7.00 3.45 -1.62
N ASP A 48 -7.93 4.31 -2.03
CA ASP A 48 -9.36 3.99 -1.92
C ASP A 48 -9.70 2.76 -2.79
N PRO A 49 -10.13 1.62 -2.21
CA PRO A 49 -10.49 0.44 -2.99
C PRO A 49 -11.71 0.66 -3.88
N LYS A 50 -12.49 1.72 -3.66
CA LYS A 50 -13.57 2.12 -4.56
C LYS A 50 -13.03 2.72 -5.86
N VAL A 51 -11.83 3.29 -5.85
CA VAL A 51 -11.21 3.99 -6.99
C VAL A 51 -10.13 3.15 -7.66
N TRP A 52 -9.28 2.51 -6.86
CA TRP A 52 -8.08 1.85 -7.33
C TRP A 52 -8.24 0.33 -7.36
N ARG A 53 -7.83 -0.27 -8.48
CA ARG A 53 -7.81 -1.73 -8.67
C ARG A 53 -6.77 -2.11 -9.72
N VAL A 54 -6.43 -3.38 -9.79
CA VAL A 54 -5.71 -3.93 -10.94
C VAL A 54 -6.74 -4.38 -11.97
N LYS A 55 -6.56 -3.96 -13.22
CA LYS A 55 -7.42 -4.32 -14.36
C LYS A 55 -6.52 -4.66 -15.54
N ASP A 56 -6.72 -5.82 -16.15
CA ASP A 56 -5.96 -6.31 -17.32
C ASP A 56 -4.42 -6.16 -17.18
N GLY A 57 -3.89 -6.38 -15.97
CA GLY A 57 -2.46 -6.32 -15.70
C GLY A 57 -1.88 -4.92 -15.55
N TYR A 58 -2.70 -3.87 -15.40
CA TYR A 58 -2.27 -2.51 -15.04
C TYR A 58 -3.02 -1.98 -13.82
N ILE A 59 -2.42 -1.01 -13.12
CA ILE A 59 -3.09 -0.25 -12.07
C ILE A 59 -4.08 0.70 -12.73
N SER A 60 -5.36 0.61 -12.35
CA SER A 60 -6.45 1.43 -12.88
C SER A 60 -7.06 2.27 -11.77
N GLY A 61 -7.07 3.59 -11.96
CA GLY A 61 -7.84 4.54 -11.16
C GLY A 61 -9.09 4.96 -11.94
N GLU A 62 -10.27 4.71 -11.38
CA GLU A 62 -11.55 5.02 -12.03
C GLU A 62 -12.49 5.67 -11.02
N ILE A 63 -13.05 6.82 -11.40
CA ILE A 63 -13.99 7.57 -10.58
C ILE A 63 -14.96 8.33 -11.49
N ASP A 64 -16.26 8.19 -11.24
CA ASP A 64 -17.29 8.92 -12.00
C ASP A 64 -17.37 10.39 -11.57
N LYS A 65 -17.26 10.62 -10.26
CA LYS A 65 -17.29 11.94 -9.65
C LYS A 65 -16.41 11.98 -8.40
N LEU A 66 -15.58 13.00 -8.28
CA LEU A 66 -14.82 13.26 -7.07
C LEU A 66 -15.76 13.64 -5.92
N GLU A 67 -15.76 12.84 -4.87
CA GLU A 67 -16.47 13.08 -3.62
C GLU A 67 -15.45 13.22 -2.49
N GLY A 68 -15.42 14.39 -1.84
CA GLY A 68 -14.44 14.62 -0.78
C GLY A 68 -13.01 14.79 -1.30
N GLY A 69 -12.83 15.58 -2.36
CA GLY A 69 -11.53 16.05 -2.85
C GLY A 69 -10.69 14.98 -3.56
N ASN A 70 -9.41 15.31 -3.80
CA ASN A 70 -8.47 14.40 -4.47
C ASN A 70 -8.19 13.16 -3.61
N THR A 71 -8.04 12.02 -4.26
CA THR A 71 -7.59 10.76 -3.65
C THR A 71 -6.41 10.23 -4.47
N PHE A 72 -5.43 9.62 -3.80
CA PHE A 72 -4.20 9.13 -4.44
C PHE A 72 -4.02 7.64 -4.16
N LEU A 73 -3.29 6.95 -5.04
CA LEU A 73 -2.71 5.65 -4.73
C LEU A 73 -1.28 5.89 -4.24
N ILE A 74 -0.99 5.49 -3.01
CA ILE A 74 0.23 5.85 -2.30
C ILE A 74 1.08 4.59 -2.11
N PHE A 75 2.30 4.59 -2.61
CA PHE A 75 3.25 3.52 -2.28
C PHE A 75 3.76 3.69 -0.85
N GLU A 76 3.68 2.63 -0.05
CA GLU A 76 3.87 2.73 1.42
C GLU A 76 5.32 2.98 1.83
N LYS A 77 6.29 2.67 0.96
CA LYS A 77 7.71 2.83 1.26
C LYS A 77 8.28 4.12 0.66
N PRO A 78 8.94 4.97 1.47
CA PRO A 78 9.60 6.16 0.95
C PRO A 78 10.89 5.82 0.21
N PHE A 79 11.21 6.61 -0.81
CA PHE A 79 12.48 6.56 -1.54
C PHE A 79 13.22 7.89 -1.42
N SER A 80 14.56 7.83 -1.43
CA SER A 80 15.43 9.01 -1.40
C SER A 80 15.75 9.49 -2.82
N ASN A 81 16.96 9.24 -3.34
CA ASN A 81 17.32 9.53 -4.73
C ASN A 81 16.98 8.32 -5.60
N TYR A 82 16.28 8.56 -6.70
CA TYR A 82 15.84 7.52 -7.61
C TYR A 82 15.58 8.09 -9.01
N ILE A 83 15.52 7.18 -9.98
CA ILE A 83 14.89 7.39 -11.27
C ILE A 83 13.56 6.63 -11.21
N LEU A 84 12.49 7.28 -11.68
CA LEU A 84 11.17 6.65 -11.78
C LEU A 84 10.81 6.57 -13.26
N GLU A 85 10.53 5.35 -13.71
CA GLU A 85 10.05 5.05 -15.05
C GLU A 85 8.68 4.37 -14.95
N LEU A 86 7.74 4.83 -15.77
CA LEU A 86 6.39 4.28 -15.85
C LEU A 86 5.72 4.70 -17.15
N ASP A 87 4.80 3.85 -17.60
CA ASP A 87 3.84 4.18 -18.64
C ASP A 87 2.53 4.69 -18.03
N VAL A 88 1.96 5.74 -18.62
CA VAL A 88 0.68 6.32 -18.18
C VAL A 88 -0.26 6.42 -19.37
N LEU A 89 -1.50 5.98 -19.17
CA LEU A 89 -2.58 6.08 -20.15
C LEU A 89 -3.81 6.76 -19.54
N LEU A 90 -4.27 7.86 -20.15
CA LEU A 90 -5.61 8.40 -19.89
C LEU A 90 -6.61 7.72 -20.82
N VAL A 91 -7.39 6.80 -20.26
CA VAL A 91 -8.39 6.03 -21.01
C VAL A 91 -9.44 6.97 -21.62
N GLY A 92 -9.73 6.80 -22.90
CA GLY A 92 -10.69 7.63 -23.63
C GLY A 92 -10.25 9.10 -23.82
N ARG A 93 -9.00 9.45 -23.49
CA ARG A 93 -8.45 10.82 -23.57
C ARG A 93 -9.26 11.84 -22.76
N LYS A 94 -9.93 11.38 -21.70
CA LYS A 94 -10.70 12.19 -20.76
C LYS A 94 -10.18 11.96 -19.35
N GLY A 95 -10.34 12.96 -18.49
CA GLY A 95 -9.92 12.89 -17.09
C GLY A 95 -8.70 13.74 -16.79
N ASN A 96 -8.35 13.78 -15.51
CA ASN A 96 -7.19 14.48 -14.97
C ASN A 96 -6.54 13.53 -13.95
N SER A 97 -5.24 13.31 -14.12
CA SER A 97 -4.43 12.50 -13.23
C SER A 97 -3.03 13.11 -13.16
N GLY A 98 -2.21 12.61 -12.26
CA GLY A 98 -0.83 13.06 -12.11
C GLY A 98 -0.04 12.14 -11.19
N ILE A 99 1.28 12.21 -11.33
CA ILE A 99 2.20 11.50 -10.46
C ILE A 99 2.76 12.51 -9.45
N GLN A 100 2.42 12.29 -8.19
CA GLN A 100 3.02 13.01 -7.08
C GLN A 100 4.24 12.23 -6.60
N TYR A 101 5.38 12.88 -6.52
CA TYR A 101 6.60 12.34 -5.94
C TYR A 101 7.00 13.15 -4.70
N ARG A 102 7.85 12.55 -3.85
CA ARG A 102 8.35 13.14 -2.57
C ARG A 102 7.28 13.74 -1.65
N SER A 103 6.03 13.38 -1.87
CA SER A 103 4.90 13.90 -1.13
C SER A 103 4.82 13.24 0.24
N LYS A 104 4.19 13.95 1.18
CA LYS A 104 3.90 13.45 2.51
C LYS A 104 2.39 13.24 2.64
N HIS A 105 2.01 12.23 3.40
CA HIS A 105 0.61 12.06 3.78
C HIS A 105 0.09 13.33 4.47
N SER A 106 -1.13 13.74 4.13
CA SER A 106 -1.78 14.90 4.72
C SER A 106 -2.80 14.48 5.77
N GLU A 107 -2.58 14.88 7.02
CA GLU A 107 -3.53 14.64 8.12
C GLU A 107 -4.80 15.50 8.02
N ARG A 108 -4.81 16.51 7.13
CA ARG A 108 -5.91 17.47 6.97
C ARG A 108 -6.70 17.24 5.68
N GLY A 109 -6.56 16.05 5.09
CA GLY A 109 -7.24 15.66 3.87
C GLY A 109 -8.74 15.47 4.06
N SER A 110 -9.50 15.70 2.99
CA SER A 110 -10.92 15.36 2.89
C SER A 110 -11.18 13.84 2.85
N ASN A 111 -10.12 13.04 2.70
CA ASN A 111 -10.12 11.59 2.84
C ASN A 111 -8.73 11.11 3.32
N LYS A 112 -8.61 9.79 3.55
CA LYS A 112 -7.39 9.14 4.07
C LYS A 112 -6.23 9.08 3.07
N TRP A 113 -6.44 9.41 1.81
CA TRP A 113 -5.42 9.25 0.76
C TRP A 113 -5.00 10.57 0.16
N VAL A 114 -5.06 11.65 0.93
CA VAL A 114 -4.59 12.96 0.49
C VAL A 114 -3.10 13.10 0.80
N VAL A 115 -2.33 13.58 -0.18
CA VAL A 115 -0.91 13.90 0.00
C VAL A 115 -0.66 15.40 -0.21
N LYS A 116 0.46 15.89 0.32
CA LYS A 116 0.91 17.28 0.18
C LYS A 116 2.40 17.36 -0.12
N GLY A 117 2.81 18.47 -0.75
CA GLY A 117 4.19 18.72 -1.15
C GLY A 117 4.46 18.39 -2.62
N TYR A 118 5.72 18.53 -3.00
CA TYR A 118 6.30 18.23 -4.31
C TYR A 118 7.64 17.52 -4.12
#